data_AF-A0A6G4V7W1-F1
#
_entry.id   AF-A0A6G4V7W1-F1
#
_cell.length_a   1.000
_cell.length_b   1.000
_cell.length_c   1.000
_cell.angle_alpha   90.00
_cell.angle_beta   90.00
_cell.angle_gamma   90.00
#
_symmetry.space_group_name_H-M   'P 1'
#
loop_
_entity.id
_entity.type
_entity.pdbx_description
1 polymer ?
#
loop_
_entity_poly.entity_id
_entity_poly.type
_entity_poly.pdbx_seq_one_letter_code
_entity_poly.pdbx_strand_id
1 'polypeptide(L)'
;ATPATPARLRAVLAEVRWQGYAYCPGYVHPDALGVAAPVRDARGDVVAALAVIVPNDAGASSVVPVVRTAARGVSRALGVPDTPGRRDPGDTRDGSATAV
;
A
#
# COMPACT_ATOMS: atom_id res chain seq x y z
N ALA A 1 1.61 22.41 2.78
CA ALA A 1 0.89 23.02 1.64
C ALA A 1 0.63 21.97 0.57
N THR A 2 -0.65 21.74 0.30
CA THR A 2 -1.13 20.65 -0.57
C THR A 2 -0.82 20.95 -2.05
N PRO A 3 -0.32 19.98 -2.84
CA PRO A 3 -0.12 20.17 -4.27
C PRO A 3 -1.43 20.54 -4.97
N ALA A 4 -1.52 21.75 -5.50
CA ALA A 4 -2.72 22.28 -6.15
C ALA A 4 -2.58 22.46 -7.67
N THR A 5 -1.46 22.02 -8.26
CA THR A 5 -1.23 22.10 -9.71
C THR A 5 -0.87 20.73 -10.29
N PRO A 6 -1.24 20.44 -11.55
CA PRO A 6 -0.88 19.18 -12.19
C PRO A 6 0.64 18.94 -12.26
N ALA A 7 1.42 20.01 -12.52
CA ALA A 7 2.87 19.93 -12.56
C ALA A 7 3.45 19.51 -11.20
N ARG A 8 2.98 20.14 -10.11
CA ARG A 8 3.46 19.82 -8.76
C ARG A 8 3.02 18.42 -8.32
N LEU A 9 1.79 18.02 -8.65
CA LEU A 9 1.32 16.66 -8.38
C LEU A 9 2.16 15.61 -9.11
N ARG A 10 2.46 15.82 -10.40
CA ARG A 10 3.33 14.91 -11.17
C ARG A 10 4.73 14.80 -10.59
N ALA A 11 5.31 15.90 -10.14
CA ALA A 11 6.61 15.90 -9.47
C ALA A 11 6.58 15.09 -8.17
N VAL A 12 5.56 15.29 -7.32
CA VAL A 12 5.38 14.51 -6.08
C VAL A 12 5.21 13.02 -6.38
N LEU A 13 4.40 12.67 -7.38
CA LEU A 13 4.22 11.26 -7.76
C LEU A 13 5.50 10.62 -8.35
N ALA A 14 6.32 11.41 -9.07
CA ALA A 14 7.63 10.95 -9.54
C ALA A 14 8.57 10.67 -8.37
N GLU A 15 8.61 11.56 -7.39
CA GLU A 15 9.36 11.38 -6.15
C GLU A 15 8.92 10.12 -5.41
N VAL A 16 7.61 9.92 -5.22
CA VAL A 16 7.04 8.71 -4.60
C VAL A 16 7.51 7.43 -5.29
N ARG A 17 7.50 7.40 -6.62
CA ARG A 17 7.97 6.24 -7.39
C ARG A 17 9.47 5.98 -7.21
N TRP A 18 10.26 7.04 -7.11
CA TRP A 18 11.71 6.94 -6.95
C TRP A 18 12.10 6.48 -5.53
N GLN A 19 11.55 7.10 -4.48
CA GLN A 19 11.91 6.78 -3.09
C GLN A 19 11.13 5.58 -2.50
N GLY A 20 9.98 5.25 -3.08
CA GLY A 20 9.14 4.12 -2.67
C GLY A 20 8.28 4.38 -1.43
N TYR A 21 7.96 5.64 -1.14
CA TYR A 21 7.01 6.05 -0.11
C TYR A 21 6.45 7.45 -0.42
N ALA A 22 5.30 7.78 0.17
CA ALA A 22 4.71 9.12 0.15
C ALA A 22 4.93 9.82 1.49
N TYR A 23 5.25 11.11 1.42
CA TYR A 23 5.45 12.00 2.55
C TYR A 23 4.58 13.24 2.34
N CYS A 24 3.55 13.40 3.15
CA CYS A 24 2.47 14.37 2.95
C CYS A 24 2.38 15.34 4.14
N PRO A 25 3.30 16.32 4.24
CA PRO A 25 3.38 17.21 5.40
C PRO A 25 2.30 18.30 5.32
N GLY A 26 1.39 18.31 6.28
CA GLY A 26 0.39 19.37 6.40
C GLY A 26 -0.52 19.50 5.18
N TYR A 27 -0.87 18.37 4.54
CA TYR A 27 -1.73 18.38 3.33
C TYR A 27 -3.22 18.47 3.67
N VAL A 28 -3.63 17.91 4.81
CA VAL A 28 -5.03 17.94 5.27
C VAL A 28 -5.15 18.82 6.50
N HIS A 29 -4.28 18.60 7.49
CA HIS A 29 -4.19 19.41 8.71
C HIS A 29 -2.74 19.87 8.90
N PRO A 30 -2.45 21.16 9.20
CA PRO A 30 -1.09 21.69 9.29
C PRO A 30 -0.15 20.90 10.22
N ASP A 31 -0.69 20.44 11.34
CA ASP A 31 0.07 19.71 12.38
C ASP A 31 0.13 18.19 12.14
N ALA A 32 -0.42 17.69 11.02
CA ALA A 32 -0.44 16.27 10.70
C ALA A 32 0.47 15.95 9.50
N LEU A 33 1.27 14.91 9.65
CA LEU A 33 2.04 14.29 8.59
C LEU A 33 1.42 12.93 8.25
N GLY A 34 1.10 12.73 6.97
CA GLY A 34 0.83 11.41 6.42
C GLY A 34 2.08 10.78 5.84
N VAL A 35 2.39 9.53 6.21
CA VAL A 35 3.42 8.72 5.56
C VAL A 35 2.78 7.43 5.06
N ALA A 36 3.00 7.09 3.79
CA ALA A 36 2.46 5.87 3.20
C ALA A 36 3.52 5.10 2.39
N ALA A 37 3.43 3.78 2.38
CA ALA A 37 4.26 2.92 1.56
C ALA A 37 3.40 1.93 0.75
N PRO A 38 3.83 1.57 -0.47
CA PRO A 38 3.07 0.66 -1.32
C PRO A 38 3.12 -0.77 -0.77
N VAL A 39 1.98 -1.45 -0.84
CA VAL A 39 1.86 -2.89 -0.65
C VAL A 39 1.77 -3.54 -2.02
N ARG A 40 2.63 -4.52 -2.27
CA ARG A 40 2.75 -5.19 -3.56
C ARG A 40 2.35 -6.66 -3.47
N ASP A 41 1.75 -7.17 -4.53
CA ASP A 41 1.47 -8.60 -4.66
C ASP A 41 2.70 -9.39 -5.15
N ALA A 42 2.52 -10.69 -5.40
CA ALA A 42 3.57 -11.57 -5.92
C ALA A 42 4.10 -11.17 -7.30
N ARG A 43 3.32 -10.43 -8.11
CA ARG A 43 3.72 -9.95 -9.43
C ARG A 43 4.47 -8.61 -9.35
N GLY A 44 4.52 -8.02 -8.17
CA GLY A 44 5.10 -6.71 -7.93
C GLY A 44 4.14 -5.56 -8.20
N ASP A 45 2.89 -5.84 -8.53
CA ASP A 45 1.85 -4.85 -8.76
C ASP A 45 1.43 -4.22 -7.43
N VAL A 46 1.22 -2.91 -7.43
CA VAL A 46 0.76 -2.20 -6.22
C VAL A 46 -0.73 -2.44 -6.05
N VAL A 47 -1.09 -3.22 -5.03
CA VAL A 47 -2.48 -3.61 -4.75
C VAL A 47 -3.11 -2.84 -3.59
N ALA A 48 -2.28 -2.23 -2.73
CA ALA A 48 -2.73 -1.37 -1.64
C ALA A 48 -1.63 -0.40 -1.20
N ALA A 49 -1.94 0.46 -0.23
CA ALA A 49 -0.97 1.28 0.47
C ALA A 49 -1.19 1.19 1.99
N LEU A 50 -0.10 1.09 2.75
CA LEU A 50 -0.14 1.18 4.21
C LEU A 50 0.27 2.59 4.61
N ALA A 51 -0.56 3.27 5.41
CA ALA A 51 -0.33 4.65 5.83
C ALA A 51 -0.45 4.83 7.34
N VAL A 52 0.30 5.80 7.88
CA VAL A 52 0.19 6.28 9.26
C VAL A 52 0.10 7.79 9.27
N ILE A 53 -0.58 8.32 10.28
CA ILE A 53 -0.69 9.76 10.54
C ILE A 53 -0.01 10.06 11.88
N VAL A 54 0.91 11.02 11.88
CA VAL A 54 1.69 11.42 13.06
C VAL A 54 1.77 12.94 13.16
N PRO A 55 2.22 13.51 14.31
CA PRO A 55 2.53 14.93 14.40
C PRO A 55 3.55 15.36 13.33
N ASN A 56 3.33 16.52 12.73
CA ASN A 56 4.20 17.09 11.70
C ASN A 56 5.36 17.89 12.33
N ASP A 57 6.24 17.19 13.03
CA ASP A 57 7.40 17.76 13.72
C ASP A 57 8.75 17.19 13.21
N ALA A 58 9.86 17.62 13.82
CA ALA A 58 11.21 17.22 13.41
C ALA A 58 11.48 15.70 13.56
N GLY A 59 10.74 15.00 14.42
CA GLY A 59 10.88 13.56 14.64
C GLY A 59 10.12 12.70 13.62
N ALA A 60 9.22 13.31 12.84
CA ALA A 60 8.26 12.61 12.00
C ALA A 60 8.89 11.80 10.85
N SER A 61 10.11 12.13 10.43
CA SER A 61 10.87 11.36 9.43
C SER A 61 11.26 9.95 9.92
N SER A 62 11.36 9.74 11.23
CA SER A 62 11.72 8.46 11.84
C SER A 62 10.70 7.34 11.58
N VAL A 63 9.45 7.69 11.22
CA VAL A 63 8.37 6.73 10.97
C VAL A 63 8.49 6.09 9.58
N VAL A 64 9.18 6.76 8.65
CA VAL A 64 9.34 6.29 7.26
C VAL A 64 9.90 4.87 7.16
N PRO A 65 11.04 4.51 7.79
CA PRO A 65 11.54 3.14 7.74
C PRO A 65 10.58 2.11 8.36
N VAL A 66 9.82 2.49 9.40
CA VAL A 66 8.83 1.63 10.06
C VAL A 66 7.69 1.29 9.10
N VAL A 67 7.08 2.30 8.48
CA VAL A 67 5.96 2.15 7.53
C VAL A 67 6.39 1.32 6.32
N ARG A 68 7.58 1.58 5.77
CA ARG A 68 8.13 0.81 4.65
C ARG A 68 8.36 -0.65 5.03
N THR A 69 8.87 -0.92 6.23
CA THR A 69 9.11 -2.28 6.71
C THR A 69 7.79 -3.02 6.93
N ALA A 70 6.80 -2.36 7.52
CA ALA A 70 5.47 -2.91 7.72
C ALA A 70 4.78 -3.22 6.38
N ALA A 71 4.81 -2.29 5.41
CA ALA A 71 4.25 -2.51 4.08
C ALA A 71 4.92 -3.67 3.32
N ARG A 72 6.25 -3.83 3.46
CA ARG A 72 6.96 -5.01 2.94
C ARG A 72 6.55 -6.30 3.65
N GLY A 73 6.29 -6.25 4.95
CA GLY A 73 5.73 -7.38 5.71
C GLY A 73 4.39 -7.83 5.16
N VAL A 74 3.46 -6.88 4.95
CA VAL A 74 2.16 -7.14 4.33
C VAL A 74 2.31 -7.67 2.91
N SER A 75 3.19 -7.06 2.10
CA SER A 75 3.45 -7.51 0.72
C SER A 75 3.92 -8.96 0.68
N ARG A 76 4.82 -9.36 1.60
CA ARG A 76 5.26 -10.75 1.70
C ARG A 76 4.11 -11.69 2.06
N ALA A 77 3.24 -11.30 3.00
CA ALA A 77 2.10 -12.12 3.39
C ALA A 77 1.11 -12.32 2.22
N LEU A 78 0.90 -11.30 1.38
CA LEU A 78 0.08 -11.39 0.17
C LEU A 78 0.75 -12.16 -0.98
N GLY A 79 2.08 -12.20 -1.00
CA GLY A 79 2.87 -12.91 -2.00
C GLY A 79 3.08 -14.39 -1.71
N VAL A 80 2.74 -14.85 -0.50
CA VAL A 80 2.64 -16.28 -0.20
C VAL A 80 1.44 -16.81 -0.99
N PRO A 81 1.62 -17.75 -1.93
CA PRO A 81 0.49 -18.43 -2.54
C PRO A 81 -0.38 -18.97 -1.41
N ASP A 82 -1.70 -18.75 -1.48
CA ASP A 82 -2.61 -19.47 -0.58
C ASP A 82 -2.19 -20.94 -0.66
N THR A 83 -1.79 -21.52 0.47
CA THR A 83 -1.45 -22.94 0.50
C THR A 83 -2.70 -23.65 0.01
N PRO A 84 -2.67 -24.41 -1.12
CA PRO A 84 -3.87 -25.06 -1.62
C PRO A 84 -4.19 -26.22 -0.67
N GLY A 85 -4.92 -25.91 0.40
CA GLY A 85 -5.03 -26.83 1.54
C GLY A 85 -6.12 -26.50 2.55
N ARG A 86 -6.85 -25.39 2.41
CA ARG A 86 -8.13 -25.21 3.09
C ARG A 86 -9.27 -25.10 2.08
N ARG A 87 -9.50 -26.19 1.35
CA ARG A 87 -10.84 -26.46 0.82
C ARG A 87 -11.76 -26.54 2.04
N ASP A 88 -12.70 -25.62 2.13
CA ASP A 88 -13.83 -25.75 3.04
C ASP A 88 -14.62 -27.00 2.59
N PRO A 89 -14.89 -28.01 3.44
CA PRO A 89 -15.56 -29.26 3.05
C PRO A 89 -17.02 -29.11 2.58
N GLY A 90 -17.48 -27.92 2.18
CA GLY A 90 -18.89 -27.63 1.91
C GLY A 90 -19.25 -27.24 0.47
N ASP A 91 -18.29 -27.02 -0.44
CA ASP A 91 -18.62 -26.65 -1.82
C ASP A 91 -18.71 -27.86 -2.75
N THR A 92 -19.74 -28.68 -2.51
CA THR A 92 -20.29 -29.57 -3.54
C THR A 92 -21.38 -28.82 -4.29
N ARG A 93 -20.98 -28.03 -5.29
CA ARG A 93 -21.84 -27.80 -6.45
C ARG A 93 -21.30 -28.58 -7.63
N ASP A 94 -21.67 -29.85 -7.61
CA ASP A 94 -21.89 -30.62 -8.82
C ASP A 94 -22.90 -29.88 -9.71
N GLY A 95 -22.59 -29.86 -10.99
CA GLY A 95 -23.27 -29.05 -12.00
C GLY A 95 -22.56 -29.17 -13.34
N SER A 96 -22.25 -30.42 -13.72
CA SER A 96 -21.86 -30.75 -15.08
C SER A 96 -22.86 -30.19 -16.10
N ALA A 97 -22.34 -29.62 -17.18
CA ALA A 97 -23.04 -29.56 -18.46
C ALA A 97 -21.99 -29.42 -19.58
N THR A 98 -21.38 -30.56 -19.91
CA THR A 98 -20.77 -30.80 -21.22
C THR A 98 -21.83 -31.46 -22.11
N ALA A 99 -21.88 -31.01 -23.36
CA ALA A 99 -22.57 -31.60 -24.53
C ALA A 99 -24.08 -31.31 -24.69
N VAL A 100 -24.39 -30.36 -25.59
CA VAL A 100 -24.94 -30.63 -26.95
C VAL A 100 -24.51 -29.51 -27.89
#